data_AF-A0A6J8BFL9-F1
#
_entry.id   AF-A0A6J8BFL9-F1
#
_cell.length_a   1.000
_cell.length_b   1.000
_cell.length_c   1.000
_cell.angle_alpha   90.00
_cell.angle_beta   90.00
_cell.angle_gamma   90.00
#
_symmetry.space_group_name_H-M   'P 1'
#
loop_
_entity.id
_entity.type
_entity.pdbx_description
1 polymer ?
#
loop_
_entity_poly.entity_id
_entity_poly.type
_entity_poly.pdbx_seq_one_letter_code
_entity_poly.pdbx_strand_id
1 'polypeptide(L)'
;MFVLSVTSKDLLDIGGLVCDMFMSVTSKELDIGGLCDMFYWCYIKVICGYWWFVFMFVTVKSKELDIGGLCDMFVLSVTSKELDIGGVCDMFVLSVTSKELDIGGLCDMFVLSVTSKELDIGGVRYWWFVCDMFVLSVTSKELDIGGLCDMFVLSVTSKELDIGGLCDMFVLSVTSKELDIGGLCDMFVLSVTSKELDIGGL
;
A
#
# COMPACT_ATOMS: atom_id res chain seq x y z
N MET A 1 11.36 14.89 -16.81
CA MET A 1 12.60 14.19 -17.23
C MET A 1 12.31 12.70 -17.34
N PHE A 2 12.74 12.02 -18.42
CA PHE A 2 12.54 10.57 -18.58
C PHE A 2 13.80 9.82 -18.18
N VAL A 3 13.69 8.91 -17.21
CA VAL A 3 14.79 8.04 -16.80
C VAL A 3 14.47 6.60 -17.19
N LEU A 4 15.31 6.04 -18.08
CA LEU A 4 15.12 4.69 -18.62
C LEU A 4 15.41 3.57 -17.60
N SER A 5 16.36 3.78 -16.70
CA SER A 5 16.66 2.82 -15.64
C SER A 5 17.53 3.46 -14.57
N VAL A 6 17.25 3.17 -13.30
CA VAL A 6 18.11 3.52 -12.16
C VAL A 6 18.49 2.24 -11.44
N THR A 7 19.78 2.07 -11.18
CA THR A 7 20.29 0.97 -10.37
C THR A 7 21.21 1.53 -9.29
N SER A 8 20.85 1.32 -8.03
CA SER A 8 21.70 1.61 -6.87
C SER A 8 22.12 0.30 -6.20
N LYS A 9 23.33 0.24 -5.65
CA LYS A 9 23.78 -0.91 -4.85
C LYS A 9 23.36 -0.82 -3.39
N ASP A 10 23.08 0.40 -2.93
CA ASP A 10 22.82 0.73 -1.55
C ASP A 10 21.44 1.42 -1.46
N LEU A 11 21.34 2.51 -0.71
CA LEU A 11 20.13 3.31 -0.60
C LEU A 11 19.91 4.17 -1.85
N LEU A 12 18.65 4.26 -2.28
CA LEU A 12 18.19 5.26 -3.23
C LEU A 12 17.04 6.03 -2.57
N ASP A 13 17.23 7.33 -2.36
CA ASP A 13 16.22 8.25 -1.84
C ASP A 13 15.76 9.15 -3.00
N ILE A 14 14.46 9.11 -3.29
CA ILE A 14 13.85 9.90 -4.37
C ILE A 14 13.22 11.20 -3.83
N GLY A 15 13.17 11.39 -2.51
CA GLY A 15 12.63 12.57 -1.83
C GLY A 15 13.27 13.87 -2.34
N GLY A 16 12.54 14.63 -3.17
CA GLY A 16 12.97 15.93 -3.70
C GLY A 16 13.55 15.94 -5.13
N LEU A 17 13.58 14.80 -5.84
CA LEU A 17 13.96 14.76 -7.26
C LEU A 17 12.75 15.03 -8.17
N VAL A 18 12.81 16.09 -8.98
CA VAL A 18 11.80 16.39 -10.02
C VAL A 18 12.04 15.47 -11.23
N CYS A 19 11.48 14.26 -11.20
CA CYS A 19 11.53 13.30 -12.30
C CYS A 19 10.12 12.75 -12.60
N ASP A 20 9.62 12.99 -13.81
CA ASP A 20 8.24 12.68 -14.20
C ASP A 20 8.01 11.18 -14.49
N MET A 21 9.04 10.41 -14.87
CA MET A 21 8.87 9.01 -15.27
C MET A 21 10.14 8.15 -15.11
N PHE A 22 9.98 6.99 -14.47
CA PHE A 22 10.99 5.94 -14.35
C PHE A 22 10.50 4.63 -14.97
N MET A 23 11.26 4.10 -15.94
CA MET A 23 10.93 2.82 -16.56
C MET A 23 11.36 1.61 -15.73
N SER A 24 12.41 1.72 -14.91
CA SER A 24 12.79 0.65 -13.97
C SER A 24 13.67 1.20 -12.85
N VAL A 25 13.38 0.79 -11.62
CA VAL A 25 14.19 1.11 -10.44
C VAL A 25 14.59 -0.18 -9.74
N THR A 26 15.88 -0.32 -9.46
CA THR A 26 16.42 -1.44 -8.67
C THR A 26 17.40 -0.91 -7.64
N SER A 27 17.13 -1.16 -6.36
CA SER A 27 18.04 -0.83 -5.27
C SER A 27 17.98 -1.90 -4.18
N LYS A 28 18.84 -1.78 -3.17
CA LYS A 28 18.76 -2.60 -1.96
C LYS A 28 17.72 -2.02 -1.01
N GLU A 29 17.80 -0.73 -0.78
CA GLU A 29 16.82 0.05 0.00
C GLU A 29 16.32 1.18 -0.89
N LEU A 30 15.01 1.43 -0.87
CA LEU A 30 14.36 2.49 -1.63
C LEU A 30 13.40 3.22 -0.72
N ASP A 31 13.62 4.52 -0.55
CA ASP A 31 12.70 5.40 0.15
C ASP A 31 12.06 6.33 -0.89
N ILE A 32 10.74 6.20 -1.02
CA ILE A 32 9.90 7.04 -1.85
C ILE A 32 8.99 7.81 -0.91
N GLY A 33 9.55 8.80 -0.21
CA GLY A 33 8.77 9.70 0.61
C GLY A 33 9.41 11.04 0.88
N GLY A 34 8.56 12.01 1.23
CA GLY A 34 9.01 13.36 1.60
C GLY A 34 7.87 14.36 1.75
N LEU A 35 8.00 15.23 2.75
CA LEU A 35 7.32 16.54 2.76
C LEU A 35 8.05 17.42 1.74
N CYS A 36 7.42 17.76 0.63
CA CYS A 36 7.80 18.96 -0.11
C CYS A 36 7.44 20.20 0.71
N ASP A 37 8.02 20.39 1.89
CA ASP A 37 8.18 21.71 2.51
C ASP A 37 9.14 21.65 3.70
N MET A 38 10.41 21.93 3.44
CA MET A 38 11.13 23.02 4.11
C MET A 38 12.54 23.19 3.50
N PHE A 39 12.69 24.31 2.77
CA PHE A 39 13.96 24.99 2.48
C PHE A 39 15.08 24.18 1.79
N TYR A 40 14.99 24.03 0.47
CA TYR A 40 16.19 24.05 -0.36
C TYR A 40 16.03 25.05 -1.52
N TRP A 41 16.56 26.25 -1.30
CA TRP A 41 16.91 27.19 -2.36
C TRP A 41 17.93 26.52 -3.29
N CYS A 42 17.52 26.11 -4.49
CA CYS A 42 18.26 26.36 -5.73
C CYS A 42 17.47 25.87 -6.95
N TYR A 43 17.15 26.83 -7.82
CA TYR A 43 16.97 26.65 -9.27
C TYR A 43 15.95 25.60 -9.74
N ILE A 44 14.71 26.03 -9.96
CA ILE A 44 14.19 26.34 -11.29
C ILE A 44 12.85 27.06 -11.15
N LYS A 45 12.76 28.20 -11.83
CA LYS A 45 11.56 29.02 -11.96
C LYS A 45 10.58 28.33 -12.90
N VAL A 46 9.66 27.54 -12.37
CA VAL A 46 8.36 27.26 -12.99
C VAL A 46 7.30 27.58 -11.95
N ILE A 47 6.60 28.69 -12.17
CA ILE A 47 5.36 28.99 -11.48
C ILE A 47 4.34 27.96 -12.00
N CYS A 48 3.98 26.99 -11.18
CA CYS A 48 2.69 26.31 -11.28
C CYS A 48 2.10 26.29 -9.87
N GLY A 49 1.04 27.09 -9.65
CA GLY A 49 0.16 26.88 -8.51
C GLY A 49 -0.55 25.53 -8.68
N TYR A 50 -0.89 24.92 -7.55
CA TYR A 50 -1.39 23.56 -7.37
C TYR A 50 -0.28 22.49 -7.32
N TRP A 51 -0.01 22.10 -6.08
CA TRP A 51 0.86 21.02 -5.69
C TRP A 51 0.21 19.68 -6.02
N TRP A 52 0.85 18.87 -6.87
CA TRP A 52 0.65 17.42 -7.05
C TRP A 52 1.71 16.93 -8.04
N PHE A 53 2.62 16.06 -7.61
CA PHE A 53 3.60 15.41 -8.48
C PHE A 53 3.20 13.94 -8.60
N VAL A 54 2.72 13.54 -9.78
CA VAL A 54 2.42 12.14 -10.09
C VAL A 54 3.69 11.46 -10.60
N PHE A 55 4.17 10.45 -9.88
CA PHE A 55 5.30 9.63 -10.33
C PHE A 55 4.80 8.40 -11.08
N MET A 56 5.32 8.17 -12.29
CA MET A 56 5.04 6.95 -13.04
C MET A 56 6.23 5.99 -12.98
N PHE A 57 6.03 4.83 -12.37
CA PHE A 57 6.99 3.73 -12.31
C PHE A 57 6.49 2.52 -13.09
N VAL A 58 7.31 2.00 -14.00
CA VAL A 58 6.98 0.75 -14.72
C VAL A 58 7.37 -0.49 -13.90
N THR A 59 8.49 -0.48 -13.19
CA THR A 59 8.85 -1.61 -12.31
C THR A 59 9.76 -1.15 -11.19
N VAL A 60 9.43 -1.52 -9.96
CA VAL A 60 10.25 -1.25 -8.77
C VAL A 60 10.67 -2.57 -8.14
N LYS A 61 11.96 -2.73 -7.90
CA LYS A 61 12.53 -3.89 -7.21
C LYS A 61 13.45 -3.44 -6.08
N SER A 62 13.11 -3.81 -4.86
CA SER A 62 13.94 -3.52 -3.69
C SER A 62 14.03 -4.73 -2.75
N LYS A 63 14.94 -4.67 -1.78
CA LYS A 63 14.85 -5.56 -0.60
C LYS A 63 13.88 -4.95 0.41
N GLU A 64 14.04 -3.67 0.68
CA GLU A 64 13.23 -2.84 1.58
C GLU A 64 12.75 -1.63 0.79
N LEU A 65 11.44 -1.41 0.75
CA LEU A 65 10.82 -0.28 0.08
C LEU A 65 9.88 0.40 1.07
N ASP A 66 10.15 1.67 1.33
CA ASP A 66 9.29 2.55 2.11
C ASP A 66 8.66 3.55 1.14
N ILE A 67 7.34 3.67 1.19
CA ILE A 67 6.56 4.62 0.43
C ILE A 67 5.85 5.50 1.46
N GLY A 68 6.16 6.78 1.50
CA GLY A 68 5.71 7.67 2.56
C GLY A 68 5.53 9.13 2.12
N GLY A 69 5.12 10.00 3.05
CA GLY A 69 5.02 11.44 2.80
C GLY A 69 3.78 11.85 2.01
N LEU A 70 3.83 12.95 1.26
CA LEU A 70 2.73 13.42 0.40
C LEU A 70 2.99 12.98 -1.04
N CYS A 71 2.36 11.90 -1.50
CA CYS A 71 2.78 11.23 -2.72
C CYS A 71 1.65 10.72 -3.61
N ASP A 72 1.68 11.06 -4.91
CA ASP A 72 0.78 10.47 -5.93
C ASP A 72 1.59 9.56 -6.84
N MET A 73 1.21 8.29 -6.94
CA MET A 73 1.99 7.31 -7.70
C MET A 73 1.16 6.40 -8.59
N PHE A 74 1.72 6.14 -9.77
CA PHE A 74 1.25 5.09 -10.67
C PHE A 74 2.36 4.06 -10.87
N VAL A 75 2.14 2.83 -10.40
CA VAL A 75 3.14 1.76 -10.44
C VAL A 75 2.58 0.52 -11.13
N LEU A 76 3.25 0.05 -12.20
CA LEU A 76 2.80 -1.19 -12.84
C LEU A 76 3.16 -2.43 -12.00
N SER A 77 4.34 -2.46 -11.38
CA SER A 77 4.74 -3.62 -10.57
C SER A 77 5.75 -3.26 -9.50
N VAL A 78 5.48 -3.71 -8.28
CA VAL A 78 6.38 -3.63 -7.12
C VAL A 78 6.76 -5.02 -6.68
N THR A 79 8.06 -5.26 -6.50
CA THR A 79 8.57 -6.46 -5.84
C THR A 79 9.53 -6.07 -4.73
N SER A 80 9.19 -6.40 -3.49
CA SER A 80 10.07 -6.18 -2.33
C SER A 80 10.17 -7.43 -1.45
N LYS A 81 11.08 -7.46 -0.48
CA LYS A 81 10.92 -8.40 0.64
C LYS A 81 10.01 -7.77 1.69
N GLU A 82 10.33 -6.53 2.06
CA GLU A 82 9.59 -5.72 3.03
C GLU A 82 9.12 -4.46 2.30
N LEU A 83 7.81 -4.21 2.35
CA LEU A 83 7.19 -3.03 1.76
C LEU A 83 6.36 -2.35 2.84
N ASP A 84 6.68 -1.10 3.15
CA ASP A 84 5.88 -0.23 4.01
C ASP A 84 5.28 0.86 3.12
N ILE A 85 3.98 1.07 3.25
CA ILE A 85 3.24 2.13 2.58
C ILE A 85 2.57 2.93 3.68
N GLY A 86 2.89 4.21 3.79
CA GLY A 86 2.33 5.12 4.78
C GLY A 86 2.26 6.55 4.29
N GLY A 87 1.96 7.48 5.20
CA GLY A 87 1.87 8.90 4.87
C GLY A 87 0.52 9.31 4.32
N VAL A 88 0.48 10.33 3.46
CA VAL A 88 -0.71 10.85 2.78
C VAL A 88 -0.52 10.61 1.28
N CYS A 89 -1.02 9.48 0.77
CA CYS A 89 -0.66 9.05 -0.57
C CYS A 89 -1.83 8.50 -1.39
N ASP A 90 -1.87 8.91 -2.66
CA ASP A 90 -2.80 8.39 -3.67
C ASP A 90 -2.04 7.45 -4.60
N MET A 91 -2.39 6.17 -4.63
CA MET A 91 -1.66 5.19 -5.44
C MET A 91 -2.54 4.33 -6.33
N PHE A 92 -2.07 4.16 -7.56
CA PHE A 92 -2.57 3.16 -8.48
C PHE A 92 -1.49 2.13 -8.77
N VAL A 93 -1.72 0.88 -8.35
CA VAL A 93 -0.74 -0.20 -8.49
C VAL A 93 -1.35 -1.41 -9.21
N LEU A 94 -0.74 -1.91 -10.29
CA LEU A 94 -1.26 -3.14 -10.92
C LEU A 94 -0.91 -4.40 -10.13
N SER A 95 0.31 -4.48 -9.60
CA SER A 95 0.76 -5.68 -8.90
C SER A 95 1.76 -5.37 -7.80
N VAL A 96 1.51 -5.93 -6.63
CA VAL A 96 2.43 -5.90 -5.48
C VAL A 96 2.79 -7.33 -5.12
N THR A 97 4.09 -7.59 -5.00
CA THR A 97 4.60 -8.85 -4.46
C THR A 97 5.61 -8.56 -3.36
N SER A 98 5.32 -9.00 -2.15
CA SER A 98 6.24 -8.88 -1.02
C SER A 98 6.28 -10.16 -0.19
N LYS A 99 7.19 -10.22 0.78
CA LYS A 99 7.05 -11.19 1.88
C LYS A 99 6.22 -10.57 3.00
N GLU A 100 6.54 -9.34 3.34
CA GLU A 100 5.89 -8.53 4.36
C GLU A 100 5.43 -7.24 3.68
N LEU A 101 4.16 -6.90 3.85
CA LEU A 101 3.54 -5.68 3.37
C LEU A 101 2.75 -5.05 4.51
N ASP A 102 3.15 -3.85 4.91
CA ASP A 102 2.44 -3.00 5.85
C ASP A 102 1.85 -1.83 5.07
N ILE A 103 0.57 -1.56 5.31
CA ILE A 103 -0.18 -0.48 4.70
C ILE A 103 -0.80 0.34 5.83
N GLY A 104 -0.17 1.49 6.09
CA GLY A 104 -0.48 2.53 7.05
C GLY A 104 -0.94 3.86 6.40
N GLY A 105 -1.25 4.86 7.23
CA GLY A 105 -1.42 6.26 6.82
C GLY A 105 -2.84 6.73 6.45
N LEU A 106 -2.87 7.89 5.78
CA LEU A 106 -4.00 8.47 5.07
C LEU A 106 -3.86 8.15 3.58
N CYS A 107 -4.25 6.95 3.16
CA CYS A 107 -3.93 6.47 1.81
C CYS A 107 -5.19 6.10 1.03
N ASP A 108 -5.27 6.61 -0.21
CA ASP A 108 -6.25 6.19 -1.21
C ASP A 108 -5.56 5.27 -2.21
N MET A 109 -5.93 3.99 -2.23
CA MET A 109 -5.24 2.99 -3.05
C MET A 109 -6.16 2.21 -3.96
N PHE A 110 -5.78 2.15 -5.24
CA PHE A 110 -6.33 1.21 -6.19
C PHE A 110 -5.28 0.17 -6.55
N VAL A 111 -5.52 -1.09 -6.18
CA VAL A 111 -4.59 -2.20 -6.42
C VAL A 111 -5.28 -3.34 -7.17
N LEU A 112 -4.73 -3.79 -8.31
CA LEU A 112 -5.31 -4.95 -8.99
C LEU A 112 -4.94 -6.28 -8.32
N SER A 113 -3.72 -6.42 -7.83
CA SER A 113 -3.30 -7.67 -7.20
C SER A 113 -2.24 -7.46 -6.13
N VAL A 114 -2.47 -8.07 -4.97
CA VAL A 114 -1.52 -8.14 -3.87
C VAL A 114 -1.20 -9.60 -3.59
N THR A 115 0.08 -9.93 -3.57
CA THR A 115 0.58 -11.23 -3.10
C THR A 115 1.63 -10.99 -2.03
N SER A 116 1.32 -11.39 -0.80
CA SER A 116 2.26 -11.33 0.33
C SER A 116 2.34 -12.66 1.05
N LYS A 117 3.30 -12.83 1.97
CA LYS A 117 3.16 -13.85 3.01
C LYS A 117 2.37 -13.28 4.18
N GLU A 118 2.78 -12.10 4.63
CA GLU A 118 2.20 -11.36 5.75
C GLU A 118 1.77 -9.99 5.20
N LEU A 119 0.47 -9.69 5.33
CA LEU A 119 -0.12 -8.44 4.91
C LEU A 119 -0.84 -7.82 6.10
N ASP A 120 -0.42 -6.64 6.51
CA ASP A 120 -1.07 -5.81 7.52
C ASP A 120 -1.64 -4.58 6.81
N ILE A 121 -2.94 -4.34 6.98
CA ILE A 121 -3.64 -3.15 6.49
C ILE A 121 -4.25 -2.46 7.70
N GLY A 122 -3.87 -1.23 7.97
CA GLY A 122 -4.45 -0.45 9.07
C GLY A 122 -3.94 -0.81 10.45
N GLY A 123 -2.77 -1.44 10.54
CA GLY A 123 -2.03 -1.66 11.77
C GLY A 123 -1.93 -0.38 12.62
N VAL A 124 -2.04 -0.57 13.94
CA VAL A 124 -2.16 0.48 14.99
C VAL A 124 -0.90 1.35 15.17
N ARG A 125 0.07 1.28 14.25
CA ARG A 125 1.36 1.97 14.36
C ARG A 125 1.20 3.50 14.41
N TYR A 126 0.11 4.04 13.86
CA TYR A 126 -0.14 5.48 13.82
C TYR A 126 -1.57 5.80 14.28
N TRP A 127 -1.71 6.71 15.26
CA TRP A 127 -2.99 7.13 15.87
C TRP A 127 -3.95 7.86 14.90
N TRP A 128 -3.48 8.18 13.69
CA TRP A 128 -4.23 8.87 12.64
C TRP A 128 -4.12 8.07 11.35
N PHE A 129 -4.86 6.97 11.28
CA PHE A 129 -4.96 6.12 10.10
C PHE A 129 -6.37 6.29 9.54
N VAL A 130 -6.50 6.53 8.23
CA VAL A 130 -7.76 6.44 7.47
C VAL A 130 -7.37 5.98 6.08
N CYS A 131 -7.75 4.77 5.68
CA CYS A 131 -7.43 4.28 4.34
C CYS A 131 -8.66 3.85 3.58
N ASP A 132 -8.72 4.32 2.33
CA ASP A 132 -9.70 3.89 1.35
C ASP A 132 -9.00 3.00 0.33
N MET A 133 -9.32 1.71 0.33
CA MET A 133 -8.70 0.75 -0.57
C MET A 133 -9.69 0.07 -1.49
N PHE A 134 -9.38 0.09 -2.78
CA PHE A 134 -10.01 -0.77 -3.77
C PHE A 134 -9.02 -1.82 -4.24
N VAL A 135 -9.29 -3.10 -3.93
CA VAL A 135 -8.42 -4.21 -4.30
C VAL A 135 -9.16 -5.29 -5.09
N LEU A 136 -8.69 -5.65 -6.28
CA LEU A 136 -9.35 -6.72 -7.04
C LEU A 136 -9.01 -8.11 -6.47
N SER A 137 -7.76 -8.34 -6.04
CA SER A 137 -7.37 -9.64 -5.47
C SER A 137 -6.27 -9.52 -4.43
N VAL A 138 -6.48 -10.19 -3.31
CA VAL A 138 -5.49 -10.35 -2.24
C VAL A 138 -5.20 -11.83 -2.04
N THR A 139 -3.92 -12.18 -2.06
CA THR A 139 -3.44 -13.50 -1.67
C THR A 139 -2.36 -13.36 -0.61
N SER A 140 -2.59 -13.90 0.58
CA SER A 140 -1.61 -13.92 1.65
C SER A 140 -1.55 -15.29 2.33
N LYS A 141 -0.58 -15.49 3.24
CA LYS A 141 -0.72 -16.54 4.24
C LYS A 141 -1.45 -16.00 5.45
N GLU A 142 -1.01 -14.85 5.93
CA GLU A 142 -1.56 -14.11 7.05
C GLU A 142 -1.99 -12.74 6.52
N LEU A 143 -3.23 -12.37 6.79
CA LEU A 143 -3.80 -11.06 6.47
C LEU A 143 -4.44 -10.52 7.74
N ASP A 144 -3.94 -9.38 8.20
CA ASP A 144 -4.52 -8.57 9.26
C ASP A 144 -5.09 -7.30 8.64
N ILE A 145 -6.34 -6.99 9.00
CA ILE A 145 -7.04 -5.78 8.59
C ILE A 145 -7.53 -5.11 9.87
N GLY A 146 -6.99 -3.95 10.18
CA GLY A 146 -7.29 -3.17 11.37
C GLY A 146 -7.51 -1.69 11.10
N GLY A 147 -7.56 -0.88 12.16
CA GLY A 147 -7.58 0.58 12.04
C GLY A 147 -8.93 1.17 11.65
N LEU A 148 -8.90 2.35 11.01
CA LEU A 148 -10.06 2.99 10.39
C LEU A 148 -9.93 2.80 8.86
N CYS A 149 -10.49 1.71 8.34
CA CYS A 149 -10.37 1.36 6.91
C CYS A 149 -11.74 1.28 6.24
N ASP A 150 -11.86 1.87 5.05
CA ASP A 150 -12.93 1.56 4.11
C ASP A 150 -12.32 0.72 2.97
N MET A 151 -12.76 -0.52 2.82
CA MET A 151 -12.23 -1.41 1.77
C MET A 151 -13.28 -2.06 0.90
N PHE A 152 -13.01 -2.02 -0.40
CA PHE A 152 -13.71 -2.81 -1.39
C PHE A 152 -12.78 -3.85 -1.99
N VAL A 153 -13.07 -5.13 -1.75
CA VAL A 153 -12.23 -6.23 -2.22
C VAL A 153 -13.04 -7.24 -3.03
N LEU A 154 -12.64 -7.59 -4.26
CA LEU A 154 -13.38 -8.65 -4.98
C LEU A 154 -13.06 -10.04 -4.43
N SER A 155 -11.79 -10.32 -4.14
CA SER A 155 -11.38 -11.65 -3.69
C SER A 155 -10.25 -11.60 -2.68
N VAL A 156 -10.44 -12.29 -1.57
CA VAL A 156 -9.42 -12.53 -0.54
C VAL A 156 -9.18 -14.02 -0.42
N THR A 157 -7.91 -14.41 -0.53
CA THR A 157 -7.45 -15.77 -0.22
C THR A 157 -6.33 -15.69 0.79
N SER A 158 -6.56 -16.17 2.01
CA SER A 158 -5.51 -16.31 3.02
C SER A 158 -5.51 -17.70 3.66
N LYS A 159 -4.53 -18.00 4.52
CA LYS A 159 -4.69 -19.11 5.46
C LYS A 159 -5.36 -18.59 6.73
N GLU A 160 -4.84 -17.50 7.26
CA GLU A 160 -5.31 -16.82 8.46
C GLU A 160 -5.72 -15.39 8.04
N LEU A 161 -6.96 -15.03 8.35
CA LEU A 161 -7.53 -13.71 8.08
C LEU A 161 -8.07 -13.18 9.41
N ASP A 162 -7.47 -12.12 9.91
CA ASP A 162 -7.96 -11.35 11.05
C ASP A 162 -8.49 -10.01 10.55
N ILE A 163 -9.66 -9.64 11.05
CA ILE A 163 -10.34 -8.41 10.72
C ILE A 163 -10.78 -7.78 12.04
N GLY A 164 -10.21 -6.64 12.37
CA GLY A 164 -10.51 -5.88 13.58
C GLY A 164 -10.60 -4.38 13.32
N GLY A 165 -10.76 -3.60 14.39
CA GLY A 165 -10.76 -2.13 14.31
C GLY A 165 -12.15 -1.51 14.08
N LEU A 166 -12.16 -0.37 13.39
CA LEU A 166 -13.33 0.41 12.97
C LEU A 166 -13.37 0.41 11.44
N CYS A 167 -13.77 -0.71 10.84
CA CYS A 167 -13.59 -0.94 9.40
C CYS A 167 -14.93 -1.16 8.68
N ASP A 168 -15.12 -0.50 7.54
CA ASP A 168 -16.21 -0.77 6.62
C ASP A 168 -15.68 -1.59 5.44
N MET A 169 -16.20 -2.82 5.27
CA MET A 169 -15.69 -3.72 4.24
C MET A 169 -16.78 -4.30 3.35
N PHE A 170 -16.54 -4.19 2.05
CA PHE A 170 -17.32 -4.88 1.03
C PHE A 170 -16.45 -5.90 0.32
N VAL A 171 -16.75 -7.19 0.50
CA VAL A 171 -15.98 -8.29 -0.08
C VAL A 171 -16.86 -9.22 -0.91
N LEU A 172 -16.53 -9.50 -2.17
CA LEU A 172 -17.33 -10.47 -2.95
C LEU A 172 -17.03 -11.93 -2.53
N SER A 173 -15.77 -12.25 -2.25
CA SER A 173 -15.38 -13.60 -1.90
C SER A 173 -14.21 -13.64 -0.93
N VAL A 174 -14.39 -14.41 0.15
CA VAL A 174 -13.35 -14.72 1.13
C VAL A 174 -13.13 -16.22 1.15
N THR A 175 -11.87 -16.64 1.00
CA THR A 175 -11.43 -18.01 1.23
C THR A 175 -10.30 -17.99 2.24
N SER A 176 -10.52 -18.57 3.42
CA SER A 176 -9.48 -18.73 4.44
C SER A 176 -9.52 -20.13 5.05
N LYS A 177 -8.50 -20.48 5.85
CA LYS A 177 -8.65 -21.62 6.76
C LYS A 177 -9.27 -21.13 8.06
N GLU A 178 -8.70 -20.07 8.61
CA GLU A 178 -9.11 -19.40 9.82
C GLU A 178 -9.52 -17.97 9.45
N LEU A 179 -10.72 -17.59 9.89
CA LEU A 179 -11.27 -16.25 9.74
C LEU A 179 -11.70 -15.77 11.12
N ASP A 180 -11.05 -14.73 11.62
CA ASP A 180 -11.46 -13.99 12.81
C ASP A 180 -12.00 -12.63 12.38
N ILE A 181 -13.12 -12.23 12.97
CA ILE A 181 -13.76 -10.93 12.74
C ILE A 181 -14.14 -10.38 14.10
N GLY A 182 -13.50 -9.29 14.51
CA GLY A 182 -13.82 -8.55 15.72
C GLY A 182 -13.83 -7.04 15.54
N GLY A 183 -13.93 -6.33 16.66
CA GLY A 183 -14.02 -4.87 16.67
C GLY A 183 -15.38 -4.33 16.22
N LEU A 184 -15.40 -3.06 15.81
CA LEU A 184 -16.55 -2.35 15.29
C LEU A 184 -16.48 -2.33 13.75
N CYS A 185 -16.59 -3.51 13.14
CA CYS A 185 -16.48 -3.68 11.70
C CYS A 185 -17.86 -3.91 11.05
N ASP A 186 -18.22 -3.08 10.06
CA ASP A 186 -19.37 -3.32 9.20
C ASP A 186 -18.92 -4.06 7.94
N MET A 187 -19.18 -5.37 7.91
CA MET A 187 -18.74 -6.23 6.81
C MET A 187 -19.91 -6.76 5.97
N PHE A 188 -19.86 -6.50 4.67
CA PHE A 188 -20.71 -7.12 3.67
C PHE A 188 -19.91 -8.13 2.85
N VAL A 189 -20.21 -9.42 2.99
CA VAL A 189 -19.58 -10.49 2.20
C VAL A 189 -20.60 -11.29 1.41
N LEU A 190 -20.38 -11.46 0.10
CA LEU A 190 -21.27 -12.30 -0.72
C LEU A 190 -21.00 -13.80 -0.56
N SER A 191 -19.75 -14.19 -0.35
CA SER A 191 -19.37 -15.60 -0.16
C SER A 191 -18.17 -15.74 0.77
N VAL A 192 -18.31 -16.61 1.77
CA VAL A 192 -17.24 -16.98 2.69
C VAL A 192 -17.05 -18.48 2.64
N THR A 193 -15.80 -18.92 2.48
CA THR A 193 -15.37 -20.29 2.66
C THR A 193 -14.24 -20.31 3.68
N SER A 194 -14.54 -20.72 4.91
CA SER A 194 -13.53 -20.94 5.95
C SER A 194 -13.71 -22.31 6.60
N LYS A 195 -12.64 -22.85 7.21
CA LYS A 195 -12.74 -24.05 8.05
C LYS A 195 -13.13 -23.69 9.46
N GLU A 196 -12.57 -22.60 9.95
CA GLU A 196 -12.79 -22.04 11.27
C GLU A 196 -13.19 -20.57 11.07
N LEU A 197 -14.26 -20.17 11.76
CA LEU A 197 -14.83 -18.85 11.73
C LEU A 197 -15.09 -18.44 13.19
N ASP A 198 -14.37 -17.44 13.64
CA ASP A 198 -14.67 -16.71 14.87
C ASP A 198 -15.24 -15.34 14.52
N ILE A 199 -16.29 -14.94 15.23
CA ILE A 199 -16.91 -13.63 15.08
C ILE A 199 -17.11 -13.10 16.49
N GLY A 200 -16.17 -12.28 16.94
CA GLY A 200 -16.13 -11.65 18.25
C GLY A 200 -16.46 -10.17 18.16
N GLY A 201 -17.74 -9.80 18.13
CA GLY A 201 -18.15 -8.42 18.38
C GLY A 201 -18.05 -8.08 19.88
N LEU A 202 -17.73 -6.83 20.19
CA LEU A 202 -17.80 -6.25 21.55
C LEU A 202 -19.00 -6.71 22.38
#